data_AF-A0A962GPL1-F1
#
_entry.id   AF-A0A962GPL1-F1
#
_cell.length_a   1.000
_cell.length_b   1.000
_cell.length_c   1.000
_cell.angle_alpha   90.00
_cell.angle_beta   90.00
_cell.angle_gamma   90.00
#
_symmetry.space_group_name_H-M   'P 1'
#
loop_
_entity.id
_entity.type
_entity.pdbx_description
1 polymer ?
#
loop_
_entity_poly.entity_id
_entity_poly.type
_entity_poly.pdbx_seq_one_letter_code
_entity_poly.pdbx_strand_id
1 'polypeptide(L)'
;GHSARSLPQLREDARVDVVLATSLLEARLICGEQARWKEMAPLLAQSIGWPARDYLDAKLAEARERHQRFSDTTFNLEPQIKDGRGGLRDFQSTLWIAQVCCGAASYAAMERKGLLHRDERQRWLQAVDRLRAVRYALHLLAERAEDRLLFEFQPRLASLFGHVAVAGSNAAIEGFMHEYFRATARIDLIGERIIERVRERVLDLPVRRLREGWRIVDGRLESSARRELDGERLHELMDLVIRREDISALGPELAR
;
A
#
# COMPACT_ATOMS: atom_id res chain seq x y z
N GLY A 1 -19.63 -7.03 15.97
CA GLY A 1 -21.09 -7.08 16.15
C GLY A 1 -21.75 -7.35 14.82
N HIS A 2 -22.91 -8.00 14.81
CA HIS A 2 -23.73 -8.17 13.61
C HIS A 2 -24.66 -6.95 13.43
N SER A 3 -24.88 -6.51 12.20
CA SER A 3 -25.76 -5.39 11.87
C SER A 3 -26.55 -5.74 10.61
N ALA A 4 -27.87 -5.47 10.64
CA ALA A 4 -28.73 -5.53 9.48
C ALA A 4 -29.18 -4.10 9.15
N ARG A 5 -28.97 -3.67 7.91
CA ARG A 5 -29.32 -2.32 7.43
C ARG A 5 -30.07 -2.43 6.11
N SER A 6 -31.04 -1.54 5.93
CA SER A 6 -31.60 -1.28 4.61
C SER A 6 -30.61 -0.51 3.74
N LEU A 7 -30.77 -0.54 2.41
CA LEU A 7 -29.91 0.23 1.49
C LEU A 7 -29.90 1.74 1.77
N PRO A 8 -31.04 2.40 2.06
CA PRO A 8 -31.05 3.82 2.42
C PRO A 8 -30.25 4.12 3.69
N GLN A 9 -30.39 3.30 4.73
CA GLN A 9 -29.63 3.45 5.98
C GLN A 9 -28.14 3.26 5.73
N LEU A 10 -27.76 2.24 4.96
CA LEU A 10 -26.38 1.96 4.64
C LEU A 10 -25.71 3.12 3.90
N ARG A 11 -26.46 3.77 2.99
CA ARG A 11 -25.97 4.94 2.25
C ARG A 11 -25.76 6.15 3.15
N GLU A 12 -26.64 6.37 4.12
CA GLU A 12 -26.49 7.49 5.06
C GLU A 12 -25.32 7.26 6.01
N ASP A 13 -25.22 6.06 6.60
CA ASP A 13 -24.12 5.70 7.49
C ASP A 13 -22.77 5.78 6.75
N ALA A 14 -22.69 5.29 5.51
CA ALA A 14 -21.46 5.28 4.73
C ALA A 14 -20.96 6.69 4.39
N ARG A 15 -21.83 7.70 4.31
CA ARG A 15 -21.40 9.09 4.02
C ARG A 15 -20.61 9.72 5.16
N VAL A 16 -20.83 9.28 6.39
CA VAL A 16 -20.19 9.84 7.59
C VAL A 16 -19.16 8.91 8.21
N ASP A 17 -19.12 7.63 7.78
CA ASP A 17 -18.15 6.63 8.24
C ASP A 17 -17.35 6.08 7.05
N VAL A 18 -16.09 6.53 6.94
CA VAL A 18 -15.15 6.09 5.90
C VAL A 18 -14.80 4.60 6.01
N VAL A 19 -14.82 4.02 7.21
CA VAL A 19 -14.54 2.59 7.43
C VAL A 19 -15.70 1.77 6.87
N LEU A 20 -16.93 2.16 7.18
CA LEU A 20 -18.12 1.55 6.60
C LEU A 20 -18.12 1.70 5.08
N ALA A 21 -17.91 2.91 4.55
CA ALA A 21 -17.85 3.15 3.11
C ALA A 21 -16.83 2.25 2.41
N THR A 22 -15.66 2.08 3.04
CA THR A 22 -14.60 1.22 2.51
C THR A 22 -15.00 -0.26 2.53
N SER A 23 -15.68 -0.73 3.58
CA SER A 23 -16.16 -2.11 3.63
C SER A 23 -17.15 -2.44 2.50
N LEU A 24 -17.90 -1.45 2.00
CA LEU A 24 -18.81 -1.64 0.86
C LEU A 24 -18.09 -1.91 -0.46
N LEU A 25 -16.84 -1.46 -0.61
CA LEU A 25 -16.02 -1.74 -1.80
C LEU A 25 -15.73 -3.23 -1.97
N GLU A 26 -15.69 -3.98 -0.87
CA GLU A 26 -15.32 -5.39 -0.83
C GLU A 26 -16.54 -6.32 -0.71
N ALA A 27 -17.74 -5.76 -0.79
CA ALA A 27 -18.97 -6.52 -0.70
C ALA A 27 -19.03 -7.59 -1.81
N ARG A 28 -19.34 -8.83 -1.41
CA ARG A 28 -19.55 -9.95 -2.33
C ARG A 28 -20.69 -10.84 -1.83
N LEU A 29 -21.39 -11.47 -2.76
CA LEU A 29 -22.39 -12.48 -2.41
C LEU A 29 -21.69 -13.73 -1.85
N ILE A 30 -22.08 -14.13 -0.63
CA ILE A 30 -21.65 -15.39 -0.01
C ILE A 30 -22.72 -16.47 -0.22
N CYS A 31 -23.97 -16.14 0.08
CA CYS A 31 -25.14 -16.97 -0.13
C CYS A 31 -26.36 -16.08 -0.39
N GLY A 32 -27.38 -16.62 -1.06
CA GLY A 32 -28.62 -15.92 -1.40
C GLY A 32 -28.86 -15.79 -2.90
N GLU A 33 -29.83 -14.95 -3.26
CA GLU A 33 -30.31 -14.82 -4.63
C GLU A 33 -29.39 -13.95 -5.49
N GLN A 34 -28.81 -14.56 -6.53
CA GLN A 34 -27.88 -13.88 -7.45
C GLN A 34 -28.52 -12.69 -8.19
N ALA A 35 -29.81 -12.76 -8.50
CA ALA A 35 -30.53 -11.68 -9.19
C ALA A 35 -30.57 -10.41 -8.33
N ARG A 36 -30.98 -10.54 -7.06
CA ARG A 36 -30.98 -9.43 -6.09
C ARG A 36 -29.59 -8.84 -5.89
N TRP A 37 -28.56 -9.68 -5.83
CA TRP A 37 -27.18 -9.19 -5.74
C TRP A 37 -26.78 -8.34 -6.95
N LYS A 38 -27.13 -8.77 -8.17
CA LYS A 38 -26.82 -8.00 -9.38
C LYS A 38 -27.52 -6.63 -9.39
N GLU A 39 -28.72 -6.53 -8.83
CA GLU A 39 -29.44 -5.27 -8.67
C GLU A 39 -28.82 -4.39 -7.56
N MET A 40 -28.40 -5.01 -6.46
CA MET A 40 -27.90 -4.31 -5.27
C MET A 40 -26.44 -3.84 -5.40
N ALA A 41 -25.56 -4.63 -6.00
CA ALA A 41 -24.12 -4.36 -6.03
C ALA A 41 -23.74 -2.99 -6.65
N PRO A 42 -24.36 -2.56 -7.77
CA PRO A 42 -24.11 -1.22 -8.30
C PRO A 42 -24.55 -0.10 -7.35
N LEU A 43 -25.64 -0.31 -6.59
CA LEU A 43 -26.14 0.67 -5.62
C LEU A 43 -25.21 0.78 -4.41
N LEU A 44 -24.61 -0.34 -3.97
CA LEU A 44 -23.59 -0.35 -2.92
C LEU A 44 -22.35 0.44 -3.33
N ALA A 45 -21.86 0.25 -4.56
CA ALA A 45 -20.73 1.01 -5.07
C ALA A 45 -21.01 2.53 -5.15
N GLN A 46 -22.23 2.91 -5.52
CA GLN A 46 -22.67 4.32 -5.52
C GLN A 46 -22.87 4.88 -4.09
N SER A 47 -23.05 4.02 -3.09
CA SER A 47 -23.31 4.42 -1.71
C SER A 47 -22.07 4.89 -0.96
N ILE A 48 -20.87 4.72 -1.53
CA ILE A 48 -19.63 5.25 -0.96
C ILE A 48 -19.75 6.77 -0.83
N GLY A 49 -20.09 7.50 -1.90
CA GLY A 49 -20.45 8.91 -1.83
C GLY A 49 -19.40 9.89 -1.30
N TRP A 50 -18.19 9.42 -0.96
CA TRP A 50 -17.09 10.27 -0.48
C TRP A 50 -16.43 11.04 -1.64
N PRO A 51 -16.24 12.37 -1.50
CA PRO A 51 -15.36 13.12 -2.39
C PRO A 51 -13.96 12.52 -2.41
N ALA A 52 -13.33 12.47 -3.58
CA ALA A 52 -12.03 11.82 -3.76
C ALA A 52 -10.95 12.38 -2.82
N ARG A 53 -10.94 13.70 -2.60
CA ARG A 53 -10.01 14.37 -1.68
C ARG A 53 -10.24 13.93 -0.24
N ASP A 54 -11.47 14.01 0.24
CA ASP A 54 -11.81 13.67 1.63
C ASP A 54 -11.52 12.19 1.93
N TYR A 55 -11.81 11.30 0.97
CA TYR A 55 -11.48 9.88 1.08
C TYR A 55 -9.97 9.64 1.16
N LEU A 56 -9.20 10.31 0.29
CA LEU A 56 -7.75 10.22 0.26
C LEU A 56 -7.16 10.68 1.60
N ASP A 57 -7.54 11.87 2.07
CA ASP A 57 -7.06 12.44 3.32
C ASP A 57 -7.40 11.56 4.52
N ALA A 58 -8.63 11.03 4.57
CA ALA A 58 -9.06 10.09 5.61
C ALA A 58 -8.24 8.80 5.62
N LYS A 59 -7.98 8.19 4.45
CA LYS A 59 -7.18 6.96 4.37
C LYS A 59 -5.70 7.17 4.69
N LEU A 60 -5.14 8.33 4.33
CA LEU A 60 -3.79 8.69 4.73
C LEU A 60 -3.69 8.98 6.24
N ALA A 61 -4.74 9.52 6.86
CA ALA A 61 -4.81 9.65 8.31
C ALA A 61 -4.87 8.28 9.01
N GLU A 62 -5.74 7.37 8.57
CA GLU A 62 -5.82 6.00 9.09
C GLU A 62 -4.47 5.25 8.99
N ALA A 63 -3.76 5.40 7.87
CA ALA A 63 -2.45 4.79 7.67
C ALA A 63 -1.41 5.35 8.66
N ARG A 64 -1.35 6.68 8.82
CA ARG A 64 -0.44 7.34 9.76
C ARG A 64 -0.68 6.91 11.21
N GLU A 65 -1.93 6.91 11.65
CA GLU A 65 -2.29 6.47 13.00
C GLU A 65 -1.89 5.01 13.22
N ARG A 66 -2.18 4.14 12.26
CA ARG A 66 -1.82 2.73 12.33
C ARG A 66 -0.31 2.54 12.36
N HIS A 67 0.47 3.24 11.55
CA HIS A 67 1.93 3.14 11.57
C HIS A 67 2.53 3.63 12.89
N GLN A 68 1.98 4.70 13.48
CA GLN A 68 2.41 5.22 14.79
C GLN A 68 2.21 4.20 15.93
N ARG A 69 1.15 3.39 15.87
CA ARG A 69 0.93 2.31 16.86
C ARG A 69 2.01 1.22 16.83
N PHE A 70 2.80 1.14 15.75
CA PHE A 70 3.83 0.13 15.53
C PHE A 70 5.22 0.73 15.24
N SER A 71 5.45 2.01 15.56
CA SER A 71 6.70 2.71 15.23
C SER A 71 7.81 2.58 16.28
N ASP A 72 7.56 1.91 17.42
CA ASP A 72 8.59 1.73 18.45
C ASP A 72 9.66 0.72 18.02
N THR A 73 10.90 0.90 18.53
CA THR A 73 12.07 0.08 18.21
C THR A 73 11.86 -1.41 18.45
N THR A 74 11.05 -1.79 19.44
CA THR A 74 10.69 -3.20 19.72
C THR A 74 9.93 -3.83 18.54
N PHE A 75 9.10 -3.06 17.82
CA PHE A 75 8.38 -3.53 16.64
C PHE A 75 9.29 -3.72 15.42
N ASN A 76 10.51 -3.18 15.42
CA ASN A 76 11.48 -3.49 14.36
C ASN A 76 12.05 -4.90 14.50
N LEU A 77 12.11 -5.45 15.72
CA LEU A 77 12.58 -6.82 15.95
C LEU A 77 11.44 -7.85 15.91
N GLU A 78 10.23 -7.43 16.27
CA GLU A 78 9.02 -8.25 16.20
C GLU A 78 7.91 -7.54 15.39
N PRO A 79 8.06 -7.44 14.07
CA PRO A 79 7.21 -6.61 13.22
C PRO A 79 5.80 -7.18 13.02
N GLN A 80 4.86 -6.26 12.74
CA GLN A 80 3.47 -6.56 12.41
C GLN A 80 3.28 -6.72 10.89
N ILE A 81 2.92 -7.92 10.45
CA ILE A 81 2.79 -8.28 9.02
C ILE A 81 1.59 -7.57 8.36
N LYS A 82 0.49 -7.44 9.10
CA LYS A 82 -0.75 -6.90 8.57
C LYS A 82 -0.79 -5.40 8.64
N ASP A 83 -0.61 -4.87 9.84
CA ASP A 83 -0.90 -3.47 10.15
C ASP A 83 0.38 -2.60 10.23
N GLY A 84 1.58 -3.18 10.20
CA GLY A 84 2.84 -2.44 10.12
C GLY A 84 3.03 -1.70 8.78
N ARG A 85 4.06 -0.84 8.72
CA ARG A 85 4.44 -0.12 7.49
C ARG A 85 4.92 -1.08 6.41
N GLY A 86 4.42 -0.92 5.19
CA GLY A 86 4.61 -1.87 4.10
C GLY A 86 3.86 -3.19 4.30
N GLY A 87 2.91 -3.23 5.24
CA GLY A 87 2.12 -4.41 5.56
C GLY A 87 0.97 -4.66 4.58
N LEU A 88 0.25 -5.76 4.79
CA LEU A 88 -0.89 -6.15 3.96
C LEU A 88 -2.01 -5.10 3.93
N ARG A 89 -2.18 -4.34 5.00
CA ARG A 89 -3.18 -3.27 5.06
C ARG A 89 -2.78 -2.06 4.21
N ASP A 90 -1.49 -1.74 4.09
CA ASP A 90 -1.04 -0.67 3.20
C ASP A 90 -1.36 -1.02 1.74
N PHE A 91 -1.04 -2.25 1.34
CA PHE A 91 -1.42 -2.79 0.04
C PHE A 91 -2.93 -2.65 -0.23
N GLN A 92 -3.76 -3.08 0.72
CA GLN A 92 -5.22 -3.03 0.60
C GLN A 92 -5.73 -1.59 0.52
N SER A 93 -5.23 -0.69 1.37
CA SER A 93 -5.58 0.73 1.36
C SER A 93 -5.23 1.41 0.05
N THR A 94 -4.08 1.10 -0.57
CA THR A 94 -3.72 1.63 -1.88
C THR A 94 -4.72 1.22 -2.96
N LEU A 95 -5.23 -0.01 -2.94
CA LEU A 95 -6.25 -0.46 -3.89
C LEU A 95 -7.57 0.29 -3.70
N TRP A 96 -8.02 0.46 -2.46
CA TRP A 96 -9.24 1.21 -2.17
C TRP A 96 -9.14 2.67 -2.58
N ILE A 97 -8.01 3.32 -2.28
CA ILE A 97 -7.73 4.70 -2.70
C ILE A 97 -7.77 4.81 -4.23
N ALA A 98 -7.09 3.91 -4.95
CA ALA A 98 -7.12 3.91 -6.42
C ALA A 98 -8.54 3.69 -6.99
N GLN A 99 -9.33 2.84 -6.35
CA GLN A 99 -10.72 2.60 -6.75
C GLN A 99 -11.61 3.82 -6.52
N VAL A 100 -11.60 4.42 -5.33
CA VAL A 100 -12.49 5.55 -5.00
C VAL A 100 -12.04 6.83 -5.69
N CYS A 101 -10.74 7.15 -5.63
CA CYS A 101 -10.23 8.43 -6.12
C CYS A 101 -10.09 8.48 -7.64
N CYS A 102 -9.91 7.32 -8.28
CA CYS A 102 -9.60 7.26 -9.71
C CYS A 102 -10.47 6.27 -10.49
N GLY A 103 -11.44 5.59 -9.86
CA GLY A 103 -12.28 4.58 -10.54
C GLY A 103 -11.48 3.36 -11.01
N ALA A 104 -10.36 3.04 -10.37
CA ALA A 104 -9.46 1.95 -10.77
C ALA A 104 -9.66 0.69 -9.91
N ALA A 105 -10.75 -0.04 -10.11
CA ALA A 105 -11.13 -1.21 -9.30
C ALA A 105 -10.35 -2.52 -9.61
N SER A 106 -9.33 -2.47 -10.47
CA SER A 106 -8.51 -3.64 -10.80
C SER A 106 -7.11 -3.23 -11.22
N TYR A 107 -6.13 -4.14 -11.13
CA TYR A 107 -4.77 -3.86 -11.60
C TYR A 107 -4.73 -3.42 -13.06
N ALA A 108 -5.52 -4.06 -13.93
CA ALA A 108 -5.63 -3.67 -15.33
C ALA A 108 -6.25 -2.27 -15.50
N ALA A 109 -7.19 -1.87 -14.63
CA ALA A 109 -7.70 -0.51 -14.62
C ALA A 109 -6.66 0.50 -14.11
N MET A 110 -5.87 0.16 -13.09
CA MET A 110 -4.77 0.98 -12.60
C MET A 110 -3.69 1.16 -13.66
N GLU A 111 -3.34 0.11 -14.41
CA GLU A 111 -2.40 0.15 -15.54
C GLU A 111 -2.92 1.02 -16.68
N ARG A 112 -4.17 0.82 -17.14
CA ARG A 112 -4.78 1.66 -18.18
C ARG A 112 -4.87 3.12 -17.78
N LYS A 113 -5.11 3.38 -16.49
CA LYS A 113 -5.15 4.73 -15.94
C LYS A 113 -3.76 5.28 -15.67
N GLY A 114 -2.66 4.53 -15.82
CA GLY A 114 -1.30 5.00 -15.56
C GLY A 114 -0.97 5.20 -14.07
N LEU A 115 -1.71 4.56 -13.16
CA LEU A 115 -1.43 4.56 -11.72
C LEU A 115 -0.40 3.50 -11.32
N LEU A 116 -0.36 2.39 -12.07
CA LEU A 116 0.47 1.22 -11.79
C LEU A 116 1.14 0.76 -13.08
N HIS A 117 2.45 0.55 -13.08
CA HIS A 117 3.13 -0.04 -14.22
C HIS A 117 3.20 -1.57 -14.11
N ARG A 118 3.32 -2.26 -15.24
CA ARG A 118 3.37 -3.74 -15.28
C ARG A 118 4.49 -4.31 -14.41
N ASP A 119 5.68 -3.72 -14.49
CA ASP A 119 6.83 -4.15 -13.68
C ASP A 119 6.61 -3.83 -12.20
N GLU A 120 5.98 -2.69 -11.86
CA GLU A 120 5.59 -2.39 -10.48
C GLU A 120 4.57 -3.40 -9.97
N ARG A 121 3.53 -3.72 -10.75
CA ARG A 121 2.51 -4.71 -10.39
C ARG A 121 3.13 -6.06 -10.06
N GLN A 122 3.97 -6.59 -10.95
CA GLN A 122 4.60 -7.89 -10.73
C GLN A 122 5.40 -7.88 -9.42
N ARG A 123 6.22 -6.85 -9.25
CA ARG A 123 7.09 -6.65 -8.09
C ARG A 123 6.31 -6.44 -6.79
N TRP A 124 5.15 -5.80 -6.85
CA TRP A 124 4.26 -5.55 -5.73
C TRP A 124 3.54 -6.82 -5.29
N LEU A 125 2.95 -7.55 -6.25
CA LEU A 125 2.26 -8.82 -5.98
C LEU A 125 3.19 -9.89 -5.42
N GLN A 126 4.41 -10.01 -5.96
CA GLN A 126 5.42 -10.93 -5.41
C GLN A 126 5.72 -10.65 -3.93
N ALA A 127 5.84 -9.38 -3.54
CA ALA A 127 6.07 -9.01 -2.15
C ALA A 127 4.86 -9.28 -1.26
N VAL A 128 3.65 -8.98 -1.74
CA VAL A 128 2.40 -9.27 -1.03
C VAL A 128 2.21 -10.77 -0.83
N ASP A 129 2.49 -11.58 -1.85
CA ASP A 129 2.38 -13.04 -1.76
C ASP A 129 3.41 -13.61 -0.78
N ARG A 130 4.60 -13.02 -0.69
CA ARG A 130 5.57 -13.36 0.36
C ARG A 130 5.02 -13.06 1.75
N LEU A 131 4.48 -11.87 2.00
CA LEU A 131 3.86 -11.52 3.30
C LEU A 131 2.68 -12.44 3.64
N ARG A 132 1.85 -12.79 2.65
CA ARG A 132 0.74 -13.75 2.83
C ARG A 132 1.24 -15.13 3.22
N ALA A 133 2.28 -15.63 2.55
CA ALA A 133 2.87 -16.92 2.88
C ALA A 133 3.45 -16.91 4.30
N VAL A 134 4.17 -15.85 4.68
CA VAL A 134 4.72 -15.69 6.04
C VAL A 134 3.60 -15.66 7.07
N ARG A 135 2.56 -14.86 6.85
CA ARG A 135 1.40 -14.76 7.74
C ARG A 135 0.67 -16.10 7.91
N TYR A 136 0.47 -16.81 6.81
CA TYR A 136 -0.16 -18.13 6.84
C TYR A 136 0.68 -19.12 7.65
N ALA A 137 1.98 -19.20 7.41
CA ALA A 137 2.88 -20.05 8.17
C ALA A 137 2.89 -19.67 9.66
N LEU A 138 2.89 -18.38 9.99
CA LEU A 138 2.81 -17.89 11.36
C LEU A 138 1.51 -18.33 12.05
N HIS A 139 0.35 -18.22 11.38
CA HIS A 139 -0.93 -18.68 11.92
C HIS A 139 -0.94 -20.18 12.20
N LEU A 140 -0.32 -20.97 11.32
CA LEU A 140 -0.16 -22.42 11.53
C LEU A 140 0.75 -22.73 12.73
N LEU A 141 1.86 -22.00 12.88
CA LEU A 141 2.80 -22.22 13.97
C LEU A 141 2.28 -21.75 15.33
N ALA A 142 1.50 -20.67 15.34
CA ALA A 142 0.91 -20.09 16.54
C ALA A 142 -0.44 -20.72 16.93
N GLU A 143 -1.05 -21.49 16.02
CA GLU A 143 -2.38 -22.12 16.18
C GLU A 143 -3.50 -21.13 16.50
N ARG A 144 -3.31 -19.87 16.11
CA ARG A 144 -4.27 -18.77 16.29
C ARG A 144 -4.00 -17.67 15.28
N ALA A 145 -4.91 -16.70 15.22
CA ALA A 145 -4.61 -15.44 14.55
C ALA A 145 -3.45 -14.74 15.28
N GLU A 146 -2.33 -14.62 14.59
CA GLU A 146 -1.14 -13.90 15.04
C GLU A 146 -0.55 -13.13 13.86
N ASP A 147 -0.40 -11.83 14.00
CA ASP A 147 0.10 -10.98 12.92
C ASP A 147 1.49 -10.39 13.25
N ARG A 148 1.99 -10.61 14.48
CA ARG A 148 3.31 -10.19 14.93
C ARG A 148 4.33 -11.32 14.80
N LEU A 149 5.46 -11.05 14.16
CA LEU A 149 6.60 -11.97 14.07
C LEU A 149 7.38 -12.02 15.38
N LEU A 150 6.78 -12.60 16.42
CA LEU A 150 7.42 -12.79 17.73
C LEU A 150 8.70 -13.62 17.60
N PHE A 151 9.70 -13.32 18.44
CA PHE A 151 11.01 -13.98 18.41
C PHE A 151 10.92 -15.50 18.48
N GLU A 152 9.98 -16.03 19.25
CA GLU A 152 9.77 -17.48 19.40
C GLU A 152 9.43 -18.19 18.07
N PHE A 153 8.78 -17.50 17.14
CA PHE A 153 8.37 -18.08 15.86
C PHE A 153 9.42 -17.89 14.75
N GLN A 154 10.29 -16.89 14.87
CA GLN A 154 11.25 -16.55 13.82
C GLN A 154 12.19 -17.71 13.42
N PRO A 155 12.77 -18.52 14.34
CA PRO A 155 13.61 -19.66 13.96
C PRO A 155 12.87 -20.73 13.15
N ARG A 156 11.62 -21.03 13.54
CA ARG A 156 10.77 -22.02 12.87
C ARG A 156 10.32 -21.52 11.50
N LEU A 157 9.97 -20.24 11.41
CA LEU A 157 9.66 -19.59 10.13
C LEU A 157 10.87 -19.59 9.21
N ALA A 158 12.05 -19.19 9.70
CA ALA A 158 13.28 -19.21 8.92
C ALA A 158 13.52 -20.60 8.29
N SER A 159 13.38 -21.66 9.10
CA SER A 159 13.51 -23.04 8.64
C SER A 159 12.46 -23.41 7.57
N LEU A 160 11.19 -23.05 7.76
CA LEU A 160 10.11 -23.30 6.79
C LEU A 160 10.32 -22.58 5.46
N PHE A 161 10.93 -21.39 5.49
CA PHE A 161 11.26 -20.61 4.30
C PHE A 161 12.63 -20.96 3.69
N GLY A 162 13.24 -22.07 4.13
CA GLY A 162 14.47 -22.61 3.53
C GLY A 162 15.75 -21.95 4.00
N HIS A 163 15.72 -21.14 5.06
CA HIS A 163 16.91 -20.54 5.65
C HIS A 163 17.55 -21.53 6.62
N VAL A 164 18.78 -21.97 6.31
CA VAL A 164 19.55 -22.93 7.10
C VAL A 164 20.76 -22.24 7.72
N ALA A 165 21.02 -22.48 9.00
CA ALA A 165 22.18 -21.94 9.70
C ALA A 165 23.06 -23.04 10.29
N VAL A 166 24.33 -22.69 10.50
CA VAL A 166 25.25 -23.46 11.35
C VAL A 166 24.78 -23.37 12.80
N ALA A 167 24.90 -24.47 13.56
CA ALA A 167 24.50 -24.53 14.97
C ALA A 167 25.09 -23.36 15.78
N GLY A 168 24.23 -22.63 16.50
CA GLY A 168 24.61 -21.49 17.33
C GLY A 168 24.66 -20.12 16.63
N SER A 169 24.29 -20.04 15.35
CA SER A 169 24.23 -18.76 14.61
C SER A 169 22.79 -18.29 14.36
N ASN A 170 22.58 -16.97 14.36
CA ASN A 170 21.32 -16.31 13.98
C ASN A 170 21.17 -16.10 12.47
N ALA A 171 22.12 -16.57 11.64
CA ALA A 171 22.15 -16.29 10.20
C ALA A 171 20.86 -16.69 9.45
N ALA A 172 20.21 -17.80 9.85
CA ALA A 172 18.94 -18.22 9.24
C ALA A 172 17.81 -17.23 9.53
N ILE A 173 17.76 -16.72 10.78
CA ILE A 173 16.77 -15.73 11.20
C ILE A 173 17.02 -14.42 10.46
N GLU A 174 18.27 -13.96 10.42
CA GLU A 174 18.67 -12.74 9.71
C GLU A 174 18.33 -12.80 8.21
N GLY A 175 18.63 -13.93 7.55
CA GLY A 175 18.27 -14.14 6.14
C GLY A 175 16.75 -14.08 5.91
N PHE A 176 15.98 -14.75 6.76
CA PHE A 176 14.52 -14.72 6.71
C PHE A 176 13.96 -13.30 6.93
N MET A 177 14.44 -12.62 7.97
CA MET A 177 14.01 -11.27 8.32
C MET A 177 14.42 -10.26 7.24
N HIS A 178 15.58 -10.42 6.62
CA HIS A 178 16.00 -9.60 5.49
C HIS A 178 15.05 -9.75 4.30
N GLU A 179 14.66 -10.98 3.92
CA GLU A 179 13.66 -11.20 2.87
C GLU A 179 12.29 -10.59 3.23
N TYR A 180 11.87 -10.70 4.49
CA TYR A 180 10.66 -10.06 4.99
C TYR A 180 10.70 -8.54 4.83
N PHE A 181 11.76 -7.88 5.31
CA PHE A 181 11.89 -6.41 5.23
C PHE A 181 12.05 -5.91 3.79
N ARG A 182 12.69 -6.69 2.91
CA ARG A 182 12.71 -6.36 1.47
C ARG A 182 11.30 -6.38 0.88
N ALA A 183 10.45 -7.32 1.29
CA ALA A 183 9.08 -7.40 0.83
C ALA A 183 8.22 -6.23 1.38
N THR A 184 8.35 -5.88 2.66
CA THR A 184 7.61 -4.73 3.23
C THR A 184 8.06 -3.42 2.58
N ALA A 185 9.36 -3.19 2.42
CA ALA A 185 9.91 -2.00 1.75
C ALA A 185 9.44 -1.87 0.30
N ARG A 186 9.29 -3.01 -0.41
CA ARG A 186 8.73 -3.07 -1.76
C ARG A 186 7.26 -2.62 -1.79
N ILE A 187 6.47 -3.10 -0.84
CA ILE A 187 5.05 -2.76 -0.74
C ILE A 187 4.87 -1.28 -0.45
N ASP A 188 5.64 -0.77 0.52
CA ASP A 188 5.66 0.63 0.93
C ASP A 188 6.04 1.54 -0.25
N LEU A 189 7.17 1.29 -0.90
CA LEU A 189 7.65 2.11 -2.02
C LEU A 189 6.66 2.16 -3.20
N ILE A 190 6.14 1.01 -3.63
CA ILE A 190 5.20 0.96 -4.75
C ILE A 190 3.86 1.57 -4.36
N GLY A 191 3.40 1.34 -3.13
CA GLY A 191 2.22 1.96 -2.56
C GLY A 191 2.33 3.49 -2.58
N GLU A 192 3.40 4.05 -2.03
CA GLU A 192 3.69 5.49 -2.02
C GLU A 192 3.65 6.08 -3.43
N ARG A 193 4.29 5.44 -4.42
CA ARG A 193 4.26 5.91 -5.82
C ARG A 193 2.85 5.92 -6.42
N ILE A 194 2.03 4.91 -6.13
CA ILE A 194 0.64 4.89 -6.60
C ILE A 194 -0.14 6.03 -5.94
N ILE A 195 0.04 6.23 -4.64
CA ILE A 195 -0.62 7.30 -3.88
C ILE A 195 -0.24 8.68 -4.41
N GLU A 196 1.03 8.94 -4.73
CA GLU A 196 1.43 10.22 -5.33
C GLU A 196 0.75 10.46 -6.69
N ARG A 197 0.72 9.44 -7.57
CA ARG A 197 -0.01 9.53 -8.84
C ARG A 197 -1.51 9.76 -8.67
N VAL A 198 -2.09 9.28 -7.57
CA VAL A 198 -3.48 9.58 -7.19
C VAL A 198 -3.60 11.02 -6.68
N ARG A 199 -2.72 11.46 -5.77
CA ARG A 199 -2.70 12.84 -5.22
C ARG A 199 -2.62 13.89 -6.32
N GLU A 200 -1.72 13.70 -7.27
CA GLU A 200 -1.58 14.56 -8.46
C GLU A 200 -2.91 14.80 -9.17
N ARG A 201 -3.73 13.75 -9.31
CA ARG A 201 -5.02 13.82 -10.03
C ARG A 201 -6.13 14.39 -9.19
N VAL A 202 -6.16 14.03 -7.91
CA VAL A 202 -7.23 14.42 -6.99
C VAL A 202 -7.11 15.90 -6.62
N LEU A 203 -5.89 16.39 -6.45
CA LEU A 203 -5.60 17.76 -6.02
C LEU A 203 -5.33 18.72 -7.18
N ASP A 204 -5.36 18.23 -8.42
CA ASP A 204 -5.01 18.99 -9.64
C ASP A 204 -3.69 19.77 -9.47
N LEU A 205 -2.68 19.10 -8.90
CA LEU A 205 -1.42 19.76 -8.55
C LEU A 205 -0.73 20.28 -9.81
N PRO A 206 -0.17 21.51 -9.79
CA PRO A 206 0.55 22.02 -10.94
C PRO A 206 1.79 21.16 -11.19
N VAL A 207 1.79 20.46 -12.33
CA VAL A 207 2.92 19.64 -12.78
C VAL A 207 3.78 20.43 -13.76
N ARG A 208 4.96 20.87 -13.34
CA ARG A 208 5.93 21.54 -14.20
C ARG A 208 6.93 20.52 -14.74
N ARG A 209 6.83 20.19 -16.02
CA ARG A 209 7.81 19.29 -16.68
C ARG A 209 9.13 20.04 -16.92
N LEU A 210 10.23 19.38 -16.59
CA LEU A 210 11.59 19.81 -16.85
C LEU A 210 12.18 18.97 -18.00
N ARG A 211 13.44 19.20 -18.36
CA ARG A 211 14.16 18.41 -19.37
C ARG A 211 14.44 16.98 -18.85
N GLU A 212 14.77 16.06 -19.77
CA GLU A 212 15.27 14.70 -19.45
C GLU A 212 14.37 13.81 -18.58
N GLY A 213 13.07 14.11 -18.57
CA GLY A 213 12.09 13.35 -17.83
C GLY A 213 12.04 13.70 -16.35
N TRP A 214 12.53 14.87 -15.95
CA TRP A 214 12.28 15.44 -14.62
C TRP A 214 10.98 16.24 -14.60
N ARG A 215 10.33 16.31 -13.44
CA ARG A 215 9.14 17.15 -13.24
C ARG A 215 9.11 17.68 -11.81
N ILE A 216 8.48 18.83 -11.60
CA ILE A 216 8.18 19.36 -10.28
C ILE A 216 6.67 19.22 -10.04
N VAL A 217 6.30 18.60 -8.93
CA VAL A 217 4.92 18.40 -8.49
C VAL A 217 4.81 18.97 -7.08
N ASP A 218 4.09 20.09 -6.91
CA ASP A 218 3.89 20.71 -5.58
C ASP A 218 5.22 20.97 -4.84
N GLY A 219 6.18 21.59 -5.56
CA GLY A 219 7.53 21.87 -5.03
C GLY A 219 8.46 20.66 -4.89
N ARG A 220 7.99 19.43 -5.16
CA ARG A 220 8.81 18.22 -5.12
C ARG A 220 9.39 17.88 -6.47
N LEU A 221 10.70 17.66 -6.54
CA LEU A 221 11.34 17.16 -7.75
C LEU A 221 11.09 15.66 -7.87
N GLU A 222 10.61 15.25 -9.04
CA GLU A 222 10.28 13.87 -9.36
C GLU A 222 10.86 13.42 -10.70
N SER A 223 11.14 12.12 -10.82
CA SER A 223 11.55 11.50 -12.07
C SER A 223 10.36 10.83 -12.77
N SER A 224 10.01 11.32 -13.94
CA SER A 224 9.09 10.66 -14.88
C SER A 224 9.77 9.55 -15.71
N ALA A 225 11.10 9.42 -15.61
CA ALA A 225 11.83 8.37 -16.31
C ALA A 225 11.70 7.02 -15.59
N ARG A 226 11.59 5.95 -16.39
CA ARG A 226 11.39 4.58 -15.89
C ARG A 226 12.68 3.87 -15.45
N ARG A 227 13.83 4.48 -15.73
CA ARG A 227 15.16 3.94 -15.42
C ARG A 227 15.57 4.28 -13.98
N GLU A 228 16.33 3.39 -13.36
CA GLU A 228 16.98 3.67 -12.07
C GLU A 228 17.94 4.87 -12.21
N LEU A 229 18.25 5.49 -11.07
CA LEU A 229 19.20 6.59 -11.01
C LEU A 229 20.61 6.06 -11.27
N ASP A 230 21.06 6.17 -12.51
CA ASP A 230 22.45 5.98 -12.88
C ASP A 230 23.29 7.21 -12.49
N GLY A 231 24.63 7.12 -12.63
CA GLY A 231 25.53 8.20 -12.22
C GLY A 231 25.28 9.53 -12.96
N GLU A 232 24.83 9.47 -14.20
CA GLU A 232 24.50 10.65 -15.01
C GLU A 232 23.22 11.33 -14.49
N ARG A 233 22.15 10.56 -14.24
CA ARG A 233 20.92 11.08 -13.65
C ARG A 233 21.12 11.60 -12.23
N LEU A 234 22.01 11.00 -11.44
CA LEU A 234 22.36 11.52 -10.12
C LEU A 234 23.03 12.90 -10.23
N HIS A 235 23.89 13.10 -11.22
CA HIS A 235 24.50 14.40 -11.47
C HIS A 235 23.44 15.43 -11.88
N GLU A 236 22.56 15.10 -12.83
CA GLU A 236 21.43 15.95 -13.24
C GLU A 236 20.52 16.31 -12.05
N LEU A 237 20.20 15.32 -11.20
CA LEU A 237 19.40 15.51 -9.99
C LEU A 237 20.05 16.56 -9.07
N MET A 238 21.34 16.39 -8.77
CA MET A 238 22.06 17.31 -7.90
C MET A 238 22.12 18.72 -8.49
N ASP A 239 22.39 18.84 -9.78
CA ASP A 239 22.39 20.13 -10.49
C ASP A 239 21.02 20.82 -10.42
N LEU A 240 19.93 20.06 -10.61
CA LEU A 240 18.58 20.59 -10.50
C LEU A 240 18.27 21.09 -9.09
N VAL A 241 18.58 20.30 -8.07
CA VAL A 241 18.32 20.65 -6.66
C VAL A 241 19.12 21.89 -6.24
N ILE A 242 20.37 22.03 -6.70
CA ILE A 242 21.23 23.17 -6.33
C ILE A 242 20.79 24.46 -7.04
N ARG A 243 20.39 24.38 -8.31
CA ARG A 243 20.17 25.58 -9.14
C ARG A 243 18.74 26.11 -9.10
N ARG A 244 17.82 25.43 -8.43
CA ARG A 244 16.40 25.77 -8.43
C ARG A 244 15.84 25.92 -7.03
N GLU A 245 15.44 27.14 -6.71
CA GLU A 245 14.73 27.46 -5.47
C GLU A 245 13.27 26.96 -5.46
N ASP A 246 12.72 26.61 -6.63
CA ASP A 246 11.36 26.05 -6.76
C ASP A 246 11.26 24.55 -6.40
N ILE A 247 12.36 23.96 -5.92
CA ILE A 247 12.43 22.58 -5.43
C ILE A 247 12.64 22.61 -3.90
N SER A 248 11.62 22.18 -3.15
CA SER A 248 11.64 22.16 -1.68
C SER A 248 11.87 20.77 -1.10
N ALA A 249 11.65 19.71 -1.88
CA ALA A 249 11.86 18.33 -1.46
C ALA A 249 12.03 17.38 -2.66
N LEU A 250 12.48 16.15 -2.36
CA LEU A 250 12.57 15.05 -3.33
C LEU A 250 11.31 14.18 -3.28
N GLY A 251 10.87 13.71 -4.44
CA GLY A 251 9.83 12.69 -4.56
C GLY A 251 10.26 11.37 -3.91
N PRO A 252 9.29 10.54 -3.44
CA PRO A 252 9.59 9.27 -2.77
C PRO A 252 10.37 8.28 -3.64
N GLU A 253 10.30 8.41 -4.96
CA GLU A 253 11.09 7.61 -5.89
C GLU A 253 12.58 7.99 -5.96
N LEU A 254 12.97 9.15 -5.43
CA LEU A 254 14.34 9.67 -5.41
C LEU A 254 14.97 9.67 -4.00
N ALA A 255 14.16 9.47 -2.96
CA ALA A 255 14.57 9.62 -1.56
C ALA A 255 15.20 8.34 -0.94
N ARG A 256 15.51 7.31 -1.72
CA ARG A 256 16.07 6.03 -1.24
C ARG A 256 17.22 5.54 -2.10
#